data_AF-D3V2C2-F1
#
_entry.id   AF-D3V2C2-F1
#
_cell.length_a   1.000
_cell.length_b   1.000
_cell.length_c   1.000
_cell.angle_alpha   90.00
_cell.angle_beta   90.00
_cell.angle_gamma   90.00
#
_symmetry.space_group_name_H-M   'P 1'
#
loop_
_entity.id
_entity.type
_entity.pdbx_description
1 polymer ?
#
loop_
_entity_poly.entity_id
_entity_poly.type
_entity_poly.pdbx_seq_one_letter_code
_entity_poly.pdbx_strand_id
1 'polypeptide(L)'
;MDEQWSLIGNKKQRHWLWYNFDTKRKKIIAHVFDPRTDATCRKLLNLLAPFNIRFITTDNWGSYAGKISGRQNFYPTYRAA
;
A
#
# COMPACT_ATOMS: atom_id res chain seq x y z
N MET A 1 3.56 3.02 0.32
CA MET A 1 2.51 2.12 -0.20
C MET A 1 1.44 2.97 -0.81
N ASP A 2 0.98 2.55 -1.99
CA ASP A 2 0.04 3.33 -2.78
C ASP A 2 -0.82 2.38 -3.63
N GLU A 3 -1.96 2.90 -4.08
CA GLU A 3 -2.98 2.18 -4.82
C GLU A 3 -3.28 2.90 -6.12
N GLN A 4 -3.01 2.23 -7.24
CA GLN A 4 -3.40 2.71 -8.54
C GLN A 4 -4.51 1.83 -9.10
N TRP A 5 -5.46 2.43 -9.82
CA TRP A 5 -6.46 1.69 -10.56
C TRP A 5 -6.41 2.05 -12.03
N SER A 6 -6.70 1.07 -12.88
CA SER A 6 -6.84 1.26 -14.32
C SER A 6 -8.06 0.47 -14.84
N LEU A 7 -8.53 0.89 -16.00
CA LEU A 7 -9.58 0.18 -16.74
C LEU A 7 -8.91 -0.65 -17.82
N ILE A 8 -9.20 -1.94 -17.86
CA ILE A 8 -8.67 -2.85 -18.89
C ILE A 8 -9.84 -3.23 -19.80
N GLY A 9 -9.73 -2.94 -21.10
CA GLY A 9 -10.74 -3.26 -22.10
C GLY A 9 -11.99 -2.36 -22.04
N ASN A 10 -12.75 -2.38 -20.94
CA ASN A 10 -13.96 -1.56 -20.78
C ASN A 10 -14.09 -0.90 -19.39
N LYS A 11 -14.96 0.11 -19.29
CA LYS A 11 -15.15 0.94 -18.08
C LYS A 11 -15.70 0.21 -16.84
N LYS A 12 -16.25 -1.00 -16.99
CA LYS A 12 -16.74 -1.86 -15.90
C LYS A 12 -15.64 -2.74 -15.32
N GLN A 13 -14.54 -2.94 -16.03
CA GLN A 13 -13.40 -3.76 -15.59
C GLN A 13 -12.33 -2.88 -14.95
N ARG A 14 -12.52 -2.60 -13.66
CA ARG A 14 -11.54 -1.90 -12.82
C ARG A 14 -10.55 -2.90 -12.23
N HIS A 15 -9.27 -2.67 -12.49
CA HIS A 15 -8.18 -3.42 -11.88
C HIS A 15 -7.43 -2.51 -10.92
N TRP A 16 -7.05 -3.08 -9.78
CA TRP A 16 -6.32 -2.39 -8.73
C TRP A 16 -4.91 -2.96 -8.65
N LEU A 17 -3.93 -2.07 -8.69
CA LEU A 17 -2.53 -2.34 -8.39
C LEU A 17 -2.24 -1.76 -7.01
N TRP A 18 -1.90 -2.65 -6.09
CA TRP A 18 -1.35 -2.31 -4.79
C TRP A 18 0.15 -2.48 -4.85
N TYR A 19 0.91 -1.47 -4.45
CA TYR A 19 2.37 -1.58 -4.50
C TYR A 19 3.06 -0.85 -3.35
N ASN A 20 4.26 -1.31 -3.03
CA ASN A 20 5.17 -0.60 -2.17
C ASN A 20 6.45 -0.23 -2.92
N PHE A 21 6.75 1.06 -2.92
CA PHE A 21 7.89 1.63 -3.62
C PHE A 21 8.97 2.08 -2.63
N ASP A 22 10.17 1.52 -2.78
CA ASP A 22 11.36 1.97 -2.07
C ASP A 22 11.87 3.24 -2.74
N THR A 23 11.66 4.38 -2.08
CA THR A 23 12.03 5.71 -2.58
C THR A 23 13.53 5.92 -2.70
N LYS A 24 14.34 5.20 -1.91
CA LYS A 24 15.81 5.28 -1.92
C LYS A 24 16.38 4.46 -3.07
N ARG A 25 15.89 3.23 -3.25
CA ARG A 25 16.33 2.33 -4.32
C ARG A 25 15.62 2.58 -5.65
N LYS A 26 14.57 3.40 -5.66
CA LYS A 26 13.70 3.69 -6.82
C LYS A 26 13.11 2.42 -7.43
N LYS A 27 12.68 1.48 -6.59
CA LYS A 27 12.18 0.16 -7.01
C LYS A 27 10.90 -0.23 -6.28
N ILE A 28 10.04 -0.96 -6.97
CA ILE A 28 8.93 -1.66 -6.34
C ILE A 28 9.49 -2.91 -5.65
N ILE A 29 9.19 -3.08 -4.36
CA ILE A 29 9.68 -4.22 -3.56
C ILE A 29 8.60 -5.28 -3.30
N ALA A 30 7.32 -4.90 -3.39
CA ALA A 30 6.19 -5.82 -3.38
C ALA A 30 5.00 -5.18 -4.12
N HIS A 31 4.19 -6.01 -4.75
CA HIS A 31 2.92 -5.59 -5.35
C HIS A 31 1.90 -6.74 -5.34
N VAL A 32 0.62 -6.39 -5.39
CA VAL A 32 -0.51 -7.33 -5.51
C VAL A 32 -1.54 -6.74 -6.46
N PHE A 33 -2.08 -7.57 -7.37
CA PHE A 33 -3.25 -7.24 -8.17
C PHE A 33 -4.48 -7.87 -7.53
N ASP A 34 -5.25 -7.08 -6.81
CA ASP A 34 -6.46 -7.53 -6.12
C ASP A 34 -7.34 -6.32 -5.77
N PRO A 35 -8.66 -6.49 -5.57
CA PRO A 35 -9.58 -5.39 -5.25
C PRO A 35 -9.14 -4.54 -4.05
N ARG A 36 -9.60 -3.28 -3.96
CA ARG A 36 -9.27 -2.37 -2.87
C ARG A 36 -9.94 -2.78 -1.54
N THR A 37 -9.37 -3.75 -0.84
CA THR A 37 -9.94 -4.35 0.39
C THR A 37 -8.90 -4.56 1.49
N ASP A 38 -9.38 -4.72 2.72
CA ASP A 38 -8.56 -5.07 3.89
C ASP A 38 -7.77 -6.38 3.72
N ALA A 39 -8.34 -7.35 3.01
CA ALA A 39 -7.67 -8.62 2.74
C ALA A 39 -6.47 -8.41 1.81
N THR A 40 -6.61 -7.57 0.79
CA THR A 40 -5.52 -7.19 -0.12
C THR A 40 -4.42 -6.42 0.59
N CYS A 41 -4.78 -5.51 1.49
CA CYS A 41 -3.82 -4.80 2.33
C CYS A 41 -2.98 -5.77 3.17
N ARG A 42 -3.63 -6.74 3.86
CA ARG A 42 -2.91 -7.78 4.62
C ARG A 42 -2.01 -8.65 3.75
N LYS A 43 -2.45 -9.02 2.54
CA LYS A 43 -1.62 -9.76 1.58
C LYS A 43 -0.34 -8.98 1.25
N LEU A 44 -0.44 -7.68 0.96
CA LEU A 44 0.75 -6.87 0.67
C LEU A 44 1.65 -6.73 1.91
N LEU A 45 1.08 -6.51 3.10
CA LEU A 45 1.86 -6.45 4.35
C LEU A 45 2.62 -7.75 4.63
N ASN A 46 2.01 -8.91 4.34
CA ASN A 46 2.66 -10.21 4.47
C ASN A 46 3.84 -10.35 3.50
N LEU A 47 3.71 -9.87 2.26
CA LEU A 47 4.84 -9.83 1.31
C LEU A 47 5.97 -8.92 1.79
N LEU A 48 5.63 -7.88 2.56
CA LEU A 48 6.59 -6.93 3.11
C LEU A 48 7.24 -7.41 4.43
N ALA A 49 6.66 -8.41 5.11
CA ALA A 49 7.15 -8.91 6.40
C ALA A 49 8.63 -9.34 6.42
N PRO A 50 9.20 -9.94 5.35
CA PRO A 50 10.63 -10.27 5.32
C PRO A 50 11.56 -9.06 5.20
N PHE A 51 11.04 -7.86 4.87
CA PHE A 51 11.84 -6.67 4.65
C PHE A 51 11.96 -5.84 5.93
N ASN A 52 13.16 -5.37 6.24
CA ASN A 52 13.40 -4.47 7.37
C ASN A 52 12.98 -3.02 7.04
N ILE A 53 11.67 -2.80 6.89
CA ILE A 53 11.09 -1.50 6.54
C ILE A 53 10.91 -0.69 7.84
N ARG A 54 11.52 0.50 7.91
CA ARG A 54 11.42 1.37 9.09
C ARG A 54 10.23 2.33 9.03
N PHE A 55 9.86 2.75 7.83
CA PHE A 55 8.83 3.75 7.59
C PHE A 55 7.97 3.31 6.43
N ILE A 56 6.65 3.38 6.61
CA ILE A 56 5.68 3.19 5.53
C ILE A 56 4.88 4.49 5.46
N THR A 57 4.97 5.15 4.31
CA THR A 57 4.11 6.29 3.96
C THR A 57 2.94 5.75 3.15
N THR A 58 1.72 6.00 3.60
CA THR A 58 0.48 5.68 2.87
C THR A 58 -0.41 6.91 2.86
N ASP A 59 -1.41 6.93 1.99
CA ASP A 59 -2.49 7.91 2.10
C ASP A 59 -3.28 7.68 3.41
N ASN A 60 -4.05 8.67 3.84
CA ASN A 60 -4.84 8.62 5.07
C ASN A 60 -6.11 7.76 4.90
N TRP A 61 -5.95 6.55 4.35
CA TRP A 61 -7.04 5.60 4.21
C TRP A 61 -7.21 4.80 5.51
N GLY A 62 -8.43 4.82 6.07
CA GLY A 62 -8.74 4.21 7.37
C GLY A 62 -8.42 2.72 7.48
N SER A 63 -8.28 2.00 6.36
CA SER A 63 -7.92 0.57 6.35
C SER A 63 -6.50 0.28 6.81
N TYR A 64 -5.60 1.27 6.76
CA TYR A 64 -4.24 1.16 7.30
C TYR A 64 -4.21 1.28 8.83
N ALA A 65 -5.17 2.02 9.39
CA ALA A 65 -5.28 2.21 10.83
C ALA A 65 -5.50 0.85 11.52
N GLY A 66 -4.61 0.51 12.45
CA GLY A 66 -4.70 -0.71 13.27
C GLY A 66 -4.12 -1.98 12.64
N LYS A 67 -3.64 -1.98 11.38
CA LYS A 67 -3.05 -3.18 10.73
C LYS A 67 -1.52 -3.19 10.68
N ILE A 68 -0.86 -2.11 11.08
CA ILE A 68 0.60 -1.96 11.12
C ILE A 68 1.02 -1.83 12.58
N SER A 69 1.65 -2.86 13.15
CA SER A 69 2.00 -2.88 14.58
C SER A 69 3.34 -2.18 14.86
N GLY A 70 3.32 -1.15 15.72
CA GLY A 70 4.31 -0.76 16.73
C GLY A 70 5.77 -0.45 16.37
N ARG A 71 6.31 -0.92 15.25
CA ARG A 71 7.71 -0.74 14.83
C ARG A 71 7.88 0.07 13.54
N GLN A 72 6.77 0.34 12.85
CA GLN A 72 6.71 1.22 11.69
C GLN A 72 5.96 2.48 12.07
N ASN A 73 6.66 3.60 12.06
CA ASN A 73 6.05 4.90 12.31
C ASN A 73 5.28 5.33 11.06
N PHE A 74 3.99 5.58 11.23
CA PHE A 74 3.11 6.12 10.20
C PHE A 74 3.31 7.63 10.12
N TYR A 75 3.65 8.13 8.93
CA TYR A 75 3.63 9.56 8.64
C TYR A 75 2.58 9.80 7.54
N PRO A 76 1.42 10.39 7.87
CA PRO A 76 0.47 10.82 6.86
C PRO A 76 1.13 11.89 5.99
N THR A 77 0.97 11.77 4.68
CA THR A 77 1.53 12.71 3.69
C THR A 77 0.93 14.12 3.76
N TYR A 78 -0.17 14.30 4.53
CA TYR A 78 -0.75 15.61 4.84
C TYR A 78 -0.95 15.75 6.34
N ARG A 79 -0.27 16.72 6.96
CA ARG A 79 -0.72 17.28 8.25
C ARG A 79 -2.01 18.05 7.96
N ALA A 80 -3.11 17.68 8.60
CA ALA A 80 -4.24 18.59 8.71
C ALA A 80 -3.71 19.88 9.36
N ALA A 81 -3.85 21.00 8.64
CA ALA A 81 -3.60 22.33 9.16
C ALA A 81 -4.64 22.70 10.22
#